data_AF-A0AA97DIX6-F1
#
_entry.id   AF-A0AA97DIX6-F1
#
_cell.length_a   1.000
_cell.length_b   1.000
_cell.length_c   1.000
_cell.angle_alpha   90.00
_cell.angle_beta   90.00
_cell.angle_gamma   90.00
#
_symmetry.space_group_name_H-M   'P 1'
#
loop_
_entity.id
_entity.type
_entity.pdbx_description
1 polymer ?
#
loop_
_entity_poly.entity_id
_entity_poly.type
_entity_poly.pdbx_seq_one_letter_code
_entity_poly.pdbx_strand_id
1 'polypeptide(L)' 'MRIGSILGLIVVVWLVIGAIAAGQRGYYNAPPAQCSQFATIALNIVAGPLNYTGLDPQGGCEVPLPS' A
#
# COMPACT_ATOMS: atom_id res chain seq x y z
N MET A 1 -0.15 29.90 -4.57
CA MET A 1 1.10 29.15 -4.31
C MET A 1 1.12 28.39 -2.97
N ARG A 2 0.42 28.82 -1.91
CA ARG A 2 0.47 28.13 -0.59
C ARG A 2 -0.30 26.80 -0.52
N ILE A 3 -1.45 26.70 -1.19
CA ILE A 3 -2.31 25.50 -1.15
C ILE A 3 -1.62 24.26 -1.76
N GLY A 4 -0.90 24.42 -2.87
CA GLY A 4 -0.16 23.31 -3.50
C GLY A 4 0.96 22.77 -2.62
N SER A 5 1.61 23.62 -1.82
CA SER A 5 2.69 23.21 -0.92
C SER A 5 2.16 22.42 0.29
N ILE A 6 1.00 22.81 0.83
CA ILE A 6 0.34 22.09 1.94
C ILE A 6 -0.18 20.73 1.46
N LEU A 7 -0.86 20.69 0.31
CA LEU A 7 -1.32 19.42 -0.28
C LEU A 7 -0.16 18.47 -0.57
N GLY A 8 0.95 19.00 -1.10
CA GLY A 8 2.17 18.22 -1.32
C GLY A 8 2.72 17.63 -0.03
N LEU A 9 2.80 18.42 1.05
CA LEU A 9 3.23 17.94 2.37
C LEU A 9 2.33 16.80 2.88
N ILE A 10 1.00 16.97 2.77
CA ILE A 10 0.02 15.96 3.21
C ILE A 10 0.23 14.65 2.44
N VAL A 11 0.41 14.71 1.12
CA VAL A 11 0.66 13.53 0.29
C VAL A 11 1.97 12.84 0.67
N VAL A 12 3.03 13.60 0.93
CA VAL A 12 4.33 13.02 1.35
C VAL A 12 4.18 12.29 2.70
N VAL A 13 3.56 12.94 3.70
CA VAL A 13 3.32 12.32 5.00
C VAL A 13 2.46 11.06 4.85
N TRP A 14 1.43 11.12 4.02
CA TRP A 14 0.56 9.99 3.71
C TRP A 14 1.33 8.80 3.11
N LEU A 15 2.20 9.03 2.12
CA LEU A 15 3.04 7.98 1.53
C LEU A 15 4.04 7.39 2.52
N VAL A 16 4.62 8.21 3.41
CA VAL A 16 5.54 7.72 4.47
C VAL A 16 4.82 6.77 5.42
N ILE A 17 3.59 7.12 5.84
CA ILE A 17 2.76 6.25 6.69
C ILE A 17 2.46 4.92 5.97
N GLY A 18 2.11 4.97 4.68
CA GLY A 18 1.87 3.77 3.88
C GLY A 18 3.09 2.87 3.75
N ALA A 19 4.29 3.44 3.59
CA ALA A 19 5.55 2.69 3.58
C ALA A 19 5.83 2.00 4.92
N ILE A 20 5.62 2.70 6.04
CA ILE A 20 5.75 2.09 7.37
C ILE A 20 4.76 0.92 7.53
N ALA A 21 3.51 1.08 7.08
CA ALA A 21 2.50 0.03 7.13
C ALA A 21 2.85 -1.20 6.29
N ALA A 22 3.45 -1.01 5.11
CA ALA A 22 3.96 -2.11 4.29
C ALA A 22 5.10 -2.85 5.01
N GLY A 23 5.98 -2.13 5.70
CA GLY A 23 7.02 -2.72 6.54
C GLY A 23 6.47 -3.53 7.70
N GLN A 24 5.46 -3.02 8.41
CA GLN A 24 4.77 -3.75 9.50
C GLN A 24 4.10 -5.04 9.02
N ARG A 25 3.61 -5.08 7.78
CA ARG A 25 3.08 -6.30 7.13
C ARG A 25 4.17 -7.28 6.66
N GLY A 26 5.45 -6.94 6.82
CA GLY A 26 6.57 -7.78 6.44
C GLY A 26 6.86 -7.80 4.93
N TYR A 27 6.33 -6.86 4.16
CA TYR A 27 6.51 -6.82 2.70
C TYR A 27 7.94 -6.50 2.25
N TYR A 28 8.81 -6.09 3.16
CA TYR A 28 10.22 -5.76 2.87
C TYR A 28 11.18 -6.92 3.17
N ASN A 29 10.69 -8.07 3.65
CA ASN A 29 11.54 -9.19 4.05
C ASN A 29 12.23 -9.89 2.85
N ALA A 30 11.71 -9.72 1.64
CA ALA A 30 12.31 -10.23 0.41
C ALA A 30 11.95 -9.33 -0.77
N PRO A 31 12.81 -9.23 -1.81
CA PRO A 31 12.44 -8.54 -3.04
C PRO A 31 11.27 -9.25 -3.73
N PRO A 32 10.33 -8.49 -4.34
CA PRO A 32 9.16 -9.08 -4.98
C PRO A 32 9.57 -9.95 -6.16
N ALA A 33 9.18 -11.23 -6.14
CA ALA A 33 9.49 -12.18 -7.21
C ALA A 33 8.50 -12.10 -8.38
N GLN A 34 7.35 -11.47 -8.17
CA GLN A 34 6.20 -11.45 -9.08
C GLN A 34 5.67 -10.02 -9.24
N CYS A 35 5.14 -9.66 -10.41
CA CYS A 35 4.46 -8.37 -10.61
C CYS A 35 3.29 -8.15 -9.65
N SER A 36 2.57 -9.22 -9.28
CA SER A 36 1.47 -9.15 -8.31
C SER A 36 1.95 -8.74 -6.92
N GLN A 37 3.08 -9.26 -6.46
CA GLN A 37 3.66 -8.87 -5.17
C GLN A 37 4.08 -7.40 -5.19
N PHE A 38 4.77 -6.96 -6.24
CA PHE A 38 5.10 -5.54 -6.39
C PHE A 38 3.85 -4.65 -6.38
N ALA A 39 2.82 -5.05 -7.13
CA ALA A 39 1.54 -4.33 -7.18
C ALA A 39 0.89 -4.27 -5.79
N THR A 40 0.86 -5.37 -5.03
CA THR A 40 0.34 -5.41 -3.65
C THR A 40 1.09 -4.45 -2.73
N ILE A 41 2.42 -4.41 -2.81
CA ILE A 41 3.24 -3.51 -1.98
C ILE A 41 2.94 -2.04 -2.35
N ALA A 42 2.93 -1.72 -3.64
CA ALA A 42 2.64 -0.37 -4.13
C ALA A 42 1.21 0.07 -3.73
N LEU A 43 0.21 -0.79 -3.93
CA LEU A 43 -1.17 -0.56 -3.48
C LEU A 43 -1.24 -0.36 -1.97
N ASN A 44 -0.47 -1.10 -1.18
CA ASN A 44 -0.47 -0.92 0.26
C ASN A 44 0.25 0.36 0.69
N ILE A 45 1.20 0.90 -0.06
CA ILE A 45 1.81 2.20 0.26
C ILE A 45 0.84 3.34 -0.07
N VAL A 46 0.13 3.25 -1.19
CA VAL A 46 -0.84 4.25 -1.63
C VAL A 46 -2.11 4.13 -0.78
N ALA A 47 -2.78 2.98 -0.78
CA ALA A 47 -4.01 2.78 -0.02
C ALA A 47 -3.80 2.52 1.47
N GLY A 48 -2.58 2.23 1.94
CA GLY A 48 -2.31 1.84 3.34
C GLY A 48 -2.82 2.78 4.42
N PRO A 49 -2.66 4.11 4.28
CA PRO A 49 -3.23 5.04 5.25
C PRO A 49 -4.75 5.12 5.18
N LEU A 50 -5.38 4.80 4.04
CA LEU A 50 -6.83 4.53 3.97
C LEU A 50 -7.18 3.14 4.55
N ASN A 51 -6.27 2.16 4.55
CA ASN A 51 -6.53 0.87 5.18
C ASN A 51 -6.55 0.94 6.71
N TYR A 52 -6.00 2.01 7.30
CA TYR A 52 -6.22 2.36 8.71
C TYR A 52 -7.63 2.88 8.99
N THR A 53 -8.42 3.23 7.97
CA THR A 53 -9.86 3.50 8.11
C THR A 53 -10.71 2.23 7.95
N GLY A 54 -10.12 1.04 7.98
CA GLY A 54 -10.83 -0.25 7.95
C GLY A 54 -11.14 -0.80 6.56
N LEU A 55 -10.56 -0.22 5.51
CA LEU A 55 -10.62 -0.79 4.17
C LEU A 55 -9.53 -1.85 4.05
N ASP A 56 -9.90 -3.09 3.78
CA ASP A 56 -8.97 -4.17 3.51
C ASP A 56 -9.04 -4.51 2.01
N PRO A 57 -8.21 -3.87 1.16
CA PRO A 57 -8.12 -4.22 -0.24
C PRO A 57 -7.28 -5.49 -0.35
N GLN A 58 -7.89 -6.61 0.04
CA GLN A 58 -7.58 -7.87 -0.59
C GLN A 58 -7.82 -7.66 -2.08
N GLY A 59 -6.73 -7.54 -2.85
CA GLY A 59 -6.79 -7.78 -4.27
C GLY A 59 -7.21 -9.23 -4.44
N GLY A 60 -8.53 -9.44 -4.58
CA GLY A 60 -9.13 -10.75 -4.75
C GLY A 60 -8.61 -11.38 -6.03
N CYS A 61 -7.50 -12.10 -5.93
CA CYS A 61 -7.30 -13.24 -6.78
C CYS A 61 -8.21 -14.32 -6.22
N GLU A 62 -9.38 -14.48 -6.83
CA GLU A 62 -10.15 -15.72 -6.75
C GLU A 62 -9.22 -16.83 -7.27
N VAL A 63 -8.58 -17.55 -6.35
CA VAL A 63 -7.85 -18.76 -6.71
C VAL A 63 -8.91 -19.84 -6.91
N PRO A 64 -9.04 -20.44 -8.10
CA PRO A 64 -9.99 -21.53 -8.30
C PRO A 64 -9.63 -22.64 -7.30
N LEU A 65 -10.60 -23.06 -6.49
CA LEU A 65 -10.43 -24.18 -5.58
C LEU A 65 -10.15 -25.43 -6.45
N PRO A 66 -9.02 -26.14 -6.29
CA PRO A 66 -8.83 -27.39 -7.00
C PRO A 66 -9.85 -28.41 -6.49
N SER A 67 -10.68 -28.90 -7.42
CA SER A 67 -11.60 -30.04 -7.26
C SER A 67 -10.85 -31.34 -7.05
#